data_AF-A0A022QG28-F1
#
_entry.id   AF-A0A022QG28-F1
#
_cell.length_a   1.000
_cell.length_b   1.000
_cell.length_c   1.000
_cell.angle_alpha   90.00
_cell.angle_beta   90.00
_cell.angle_gamma   90.00
#
_symmetry.space_group_name_H-M   'P 1'
#
loop_
_entity.id
_entity.type
_entity.pdbx_description
1 polymer ?
#
loop_
_entity_poly.entity_id
_entity_poly.type
_entity_poly.pdbx_seq_one_letter_code
_entity_poly.pdbx_strand_id
1 'polypeptide(L)' 'MGLMVENCEGIFLSLDSHKSMPAPFLTKTYQLVDDAATDHIVSWGEDRSTFVVWRP' A
#
# COMPACT_ATOMS: atom_id res chain seq x y z
N MET A 1 13.12 21.00 20.46
CA MET A 1 12.16 20.61 19.40
C MET A 1 12.88 19.54 18.57
N GLY A 2 13.12 18.32 19.01
CA GLY A 2 12.24 17.40 19.73
C GLY A 2 11.45 16.57 18.71
N LEU A 3 11.98 15.37 18.37
CA LEU A 3 11.35 14.26 17.60
C LEU A 3 11.00 14.56 16.13
N MET A 4 11.28 13.77 15.09
CA MET A 4 11.69 12.38 14.89
C MET A 4 12.68 12.31 13.71
N VAL A 5 13.90 11.84 13.94
CA VAL A 5 14.74 11.21 12.91
C VAL A 5 15.00 9.80 13.42
N GLU A 6 13.98 8.96 13.29
CA GLU A 6 14.01 7.53 13.59
C GLU A 6 13.16 6.83 12.52
N ASN A 7 13.46 7.06 11.24
CA ASN A 7 12.91 6.25 10.14
C ASN A 7 13.76 6.39 8.86
N CYS A 8 14.99 5.88 8.92
CA CYS A 8 16.00 5.87 7.85
C CYS A 8 15.65 5.01 6.60
N GLU A 9 14.43 4.53 6.46
CA GLU A 9 14.00 3.68 5.33
C GLU A 9 13.21 4.50 4.27
N GLY A 10 13.63 5.74 3.97
CA GLY A 10 12.81 6.71 3.22
C GLY A 10 13.52 7.50 2.10
N ILE A 11 14.70 7.06 1.62
CA ILE A 11 15.58 7.89 0.78
C ILE A 11 16.14 7.15 -0.47
N PHE A 12 15.30 6.56 -1.33
CA PHE A 12 15.82 6.04 -2.62
C PHE A 12 15.03 6.38 -3.90
N LEU A 13 13.83 6.95 -3.84
CA LEU A 13 13.02 7.12 -5.06
C LEU A 13 12.84 8.58 -5.52
N SER A 14 13.69 9.49 -5.07
CA SER A 14 13.64 10.93 -5.43
C SER A 14 14.24 11.29 -6.81
N LEU A 15 14.31 10.39 -7.80
CA LEU A 15 14.90 10.74 -9.10
C LEU A 15 14.14 10.27 -10.36
N ASP A 16 12.83 10.02 -10.29
CA ASP A 16 11.98 10.11 -11.48
C ASP A 16 10.66 10.82 -11.17
N SER A 17 10.61 12.09 -11.56
CA SER A 17 9.39 12.84 -11.84
C SER A 17 8.43 13.12 -10.68
N HIS A 18 7.68 14.20 -10.82
CA HIS A 18 6.60 14.61 -9.93
C HIS A 18 5.37 13.66 -10.00
N LYS A 19 5.55 12.34 -9.96
CA LYS A 19 4.47 11.41 -9.64
C LYS A 19 4.35 11.38 -8.13
N SER A 20 3.27 11.95 -7.61
CA SER A 20 2.85 11.73 -6.22
C SER A 20 2.89 10.24 -5.96
N MET A 21 3.88 9.78 -5.21
CA MET A 21 3.97 8.37 -4.85
C MET A 21 2.72 8.06 -4.03
N PRO A 22 1.96 7.01 -4.38
CA PRO A 22 0.77 6.64 -3.63
C PRO A 22 1.17 6.41 -2.17
N ALA A 23 0.32 6.89 -1.26
CA ALA A 23 0.59 6.82 0.17
C ALA A 23 0.98 5.38 0.57
N PRO A 24 1.91 5.19 1.52
CA PRO A 24 2.43 3.86 1.87
C PRO A 24 1.35 2.84 2.23
N PHE A 25 0.26 3.30 2.85
CA PHE A 25 -0.93 2.49 3.13
C PHE A 25 -1.53 1.94 1.84
N LEU A 26 -1.84 2.81 0.87
CA LEU A 26 -2.43 2.42 -0.42
C LEU A 26 -1.53 1.42 -1.15
N THR A 27 -0.23 1.69 -1.22
CA THR A 27 0.71 0.78 -1.90
C THR A 27 0.68 -0.62 -1.30
N LYS A 28 0.77 -0.76 0.02
CA LYS A 28 0.73 -2.06 0.69
C LYS A 28 -0.64 -2.72 0.58
N THR A 29 -1.73 -1.97 0.69
CA THR A 29 -3.08 -2.52 0.58
C THR A 29 -3.36 -3.05 -0.82
N TYR A 30 -2.95 -2.34 -1.87
CA TYR A 30 -3.10 -2.84 -3.25
C TYR A 30 -2.27 -4.11 -3.48
N GLN A 31 -1.03 -4.15 -3.00
CA GLN A 31 -0.20 -5.37 -3.07
C GLN A 31 -0.81 -6.54 -2.32
N LEU A 32 -1.40 -6.28 -1.15
CA LEU A 32 -2.10 -7.28 -0.36
C LEU A 32 -3.30 -7.84 -1.14
N VAL A 33 -4.19 -6.97 -1.62
CA VAL A 33 -5.41 -7.38 -2.34
C VAL A 33 -5.11 -8.08 -3.68
N ASP A 34 -3.98 -7.76 -4.32
CA ASP A 34 -3.54 -8.41 -5.57
C ASP A 34 -2.95 -9.81 -5.34
N ASP A 35 -2.52 -10.14 -4.12
CA ASP A 35 -1.96 -11.44 -3.79
C ASP A 35 -3.06 -12.48 -3.56
N ALA A 36 -3.19 -13.43 -4.49
CA ALA A 36 -4.16 -14.51 -4.44
C ALA A 36 -4.01 -15.43 -3.21
N ALA A 37 -2.84 -15.46 -2.56
CA ALA A 37 -2.71 -16.22 -1.31
C ALA A 37 -3.47 -15.55 -0.17
N THR A 38 -3.76 -14.24 -0.24
CA THR A 38 -4.56 -13.51 0.74
C THR A 38 -6.04 -13.36 0.38
N ASP A 39 -6.52 -13.93 -0.74
CA ASP A 39 -7.94 -13.85 -1.16
C ASP A 39 -8.92 -14.33 -0.06
N HIS A 40 -8.47 -15.24 0.80
CA HIS A 40 -9.24 -15.77 1.92
C HIS A 40 -9.44 -14.77 3.08
N ILE A 41 -8.73 -13.65 3.10
CA ILE A 41 -8.86 -12.54 4.06
C ILE A 41 -9.28 -11.24 3.37
N VAL A 42 -8.74 -10.95 2.19
CA VAL A 42 -9.01 -9.74 1.41
C VAL A 42 -8.85 -10.04 -0.07
N SER A 43 -9.82 -9.63 -0.89
CA SER A 43 -9.77 -9.87 -2.34
C SER A 43 -10.36 -8.71 -3.12
N TRP A 44 -10.08 -8.68 -4.42
CA TRP A 44 -10.77 -7.77 -5.33
C TRP A 44 -12.28 -8.07 -5.39
N GLY A 45 -13.08 -7.03 -5.55
CA GLY A 45 -14.47 -7.13 -5.99
C GLY A 45 -14.56 -7.49 -7.47
N GLU A 46 -15.77 -7.77 -7.95
CA GLU A 46 -16.03 -8.25 -9.32
C GLU A 46 -15.43 -7.33 -10.41
N ASP A 47 -15.50 -6.02 -10.21
CA ASP A 47 -14.99 -4.99 -11.12
C ASP A 47 -13.51 -4.60 -10.91
N ARG A 48 -12.81 -5.19 -9.93
CA ARG A 48 -11.42 -4.85 -9.54
C ARG A 48 -11.17 -3.36 -9.22
N SER A 49 -12.22 -2.57 -8.96
CA SER A 49 -12.09 -1.19 -8.47
C SER A 49 -12.29 -1.06 -6.97
N THR A 50 -12.82 -2.12 -6.35
CA THR A 50 -13.10 -2.22 -4.91
C THR A 50 -12.45 -3.47 -4.33
N PHE A 51 -12.23 -3.49 -3.02
CA PHE A 51 -11.76 -4.67 -2.30
C PHE A 51 -12.70 -5.03 -1.17
N VAL A 52 -12.80 -6.32 -0.87
CA VAL A 52 -13.67 -6.88 0.17
C VAL A 52 -12.80 -7.50 1.25
N VAL A 53 -13.09 -7.21 2.52
CA VAL A 53 -12.45 -7.83 3.67
C VAL A 53 -13.39 -8.91 4.21
N TRP A 54 -12.98 -10.17 4.10
CA TRP A 54 -13.83 -11.33 4.42
C TRP A 54 -13.83 -11.70 5.91
N ARG A 55 -12.74 -11.36 6.63
CA ARG A 55 -12.59 -11.64 8.07
C ARG A 55 -12.35 -10.34 8.83
N PRO A 56 -13.34 -9.83 9.57
CA PRO A 56 -13.21 -8.62 10.38
C PRO A 56 -12.37 -8.84 11.65
#